data_AF-A0A1S9PLX5-F1
#
_entry.id   AF-A0A1S9PLX5-F1
#
_cell.length_a   1.000
_cell.length_b   1.000
_cell.length_c   1.000
_cell.angle_alpha   90.00
_cell.angle_beta   90.00
_cell.angle_gamma   90.00
#
_symmetry.space_group_name_H-M   'P 1'
#
loop_
_entity.id
_entity.type
_entity.pdbx_description
1 polymer ?
#
loop_
_entity_poly.entity_id
_entity_poly.type
_entity_poly.pdbx_seq_one_letter_code
_entity_poly.pdbx_strand_id
1 'polypeptide(L)'
;MWWIYALLSAFFASLTAIFAKIGVKDVNSDLATAIRTIVILFVAWGIALARGEVKGMAELSKNTWIFLGLSGLATGLSWIFYYKALQMGKVSQVAPVDKLSVALTIILSVIFLKETVSLKAALGAGLIICGTLVLIF
;
A
#
# COMPACT_ATOMS: atom_id res chain seq x y z
N MET A 1 -12.23 -13.11 -11.84
CA MET A 1 -10.83 -13.05 -12.32
C MET A 1 -10.04 -12.10 -11.43
N TRP A 2 -8.86 -12.50 -10.94
CA TRP A 2 -8.06 -11.73 -9.97
C TRP A 2 -7.61 -10.35 -10.50
N TRP A 3 -7.37 -10.22 -11.81
CA TRP A 3 -6.87 -8.99 -12.41
C TRP A 3 -7.87 -7.83 -12.36
N ILE A 4 -9.18 -8.12 -12.30
CA ILE A 4 -10.22 -7.08 -12.15
C ILE A 4 -10.09 -6.40 -10.78
N TYR A 5 -9.90 -7.19 -9.72
CA TYR A 5 -9.66 -6.65 -8.37
C TYR A 5 -8.35 -5.86 -8.30
N ALA A 6 -7.32 -6.28 -9.05
CA ALA A 6 -6.06 -5.54 -9.14
C ALA A 6 -6.24 -4.17 -9.84
N LEU A 7 -7.03 -4.11 -10.91
CA LEU A 7 -7.35 -2.84 -11.58
C LEU A 7 -8.18 -1.90 -10.69
N LEU A 8 -9.19 -2.44 -10.00
CA LEU A 8 -9.96 -1.67 -9.02
C LEU A 8 -9.06 -1.14 -7.90
N SER A 9 -8.14 -1.97 -7.39
CA SER A 9 -7.14 -1.53 -6.41
C SER A 9 -6.27 -0.39 -6.93
N ALA A 10 -5.76 -0.49 -8.17
CA ALA A 10 -4.98 0.58 -8.79
C ALA A 10 -5.77 1.88 -8.94
N PHE A 11 -7.05 1.80 -9.30
CA PHE A 11 -7.95 2.95 -9.39
C PHE A 11 -8.19 3.59 -8.01
N PHE A 12 -8.49 2.81 -6.96
CA PHE A 12 -8.67 3.37 -5.62
C PHE A 12 -7.37 3.90 -5.02
N ALA A 13 -6.22 3.33 -5.39
CA ALA A 13 -4.90 3.82 -5.01
C ALA A 13 -4.61 5.19 -5.65
N SER A 14 -5.01 5.43 -6.90
CA SER A 14 -4.85 6.73 -7.54
C SER A 14 -5.78 7.78 -6.91
N LEU A 15 -7.05 7.46 -6.66
CA LEU A 15 -7.97 8.34 -5.93
C LEU A 15 -7.45 8.67 -4.54
N THR A 16 -6.92 7.67 -3.84
CA THR A 16 -6.24 7.82 -2.55
C THR A 16 -5.14 8.88 -2.61
N ALA A 17 -4.26 8.83 -3.61
CA ALA A 17 -3.16 9.78 -3.74
C ALA A 17 -3.67 11.21 -3.98
N ILE A 18 -4.68 11.37 -4.84
CA ILE A 18 -5.28 12.68 -5.15
C ILE A 18 -6.00 13.26 -3.94
N PHE A 19 -6.90 12.50 -3.31
CA PHE A 19 -7.63 12.96 -2.13
C PHE A 19 -6.71 13.22 -0.95
N ALA A 20 -5.67 12.41 -0.75
CA ALA A 20 -4.68 12.66 0.28
C ALA A 20 -3.91 13.95 0.04
N LYS A 21 -3.42 14.20 -1.19
CA LYS A 21 -2.74 15.46 -1.53
C LYS A 21 -3.62 16.68 -1.24
N ILE A 22 -4.91 16.59 -1.55
CA ILE A 22 -5.89 17.65 -1.25
C ILE A 22 -6.08 17.80 0.27
N GLY A 23 -6.29 16.68 0.98
CA GLY A 23 -6.58 16.68 2.42
C GLY A 23 -5.42 17.04 3.33
N VAL A 24 -4.16 16.80 2.92
CA VAL A 24 -2.96 17.14 3.71
C VAL A 24 -2.39 18.53 3.38
N LYS A 25 -2.98 19.27 2.45
CA LYS A 25 -2.43 20.56 2.01
C LYS A 25 -2.36 21.58 3.16
N ASP A 26 -3.44 21.65 3.95
CA ASP A 26 -3.61 22.66 5.01
C ASP A 26 -3.70 22.04 6.42
N VAL A 27 -3.41 20.73 6.54
CA VAL A 27 -3.51 19.97 7.80
C VAL A 27 -2.24 19.14 7.97
N ASN A 28 -1.81 18.92 9.22
CA ASN A 28 -0.71 18.02 9.53
C ASN A 28 -0.97 16.61 8.93
N SER A 29 0.02 16.03 8.24
CA SER A 29 -0.10 14.74 7.55
C SER A 29 -0.42 13.58 8.49
N ASP A 30 0.08 13.62 9.72
CA ASP A 30 -0.12 12.56 10.71
C ASP A 30 -1.56 12.60 11.22
N LEU A 31 -2.10 13.81 11.46
CA LEU A 31 -3.51 13.99 11.81
C LEU A 31 -4.44 13.53 10.69
N ALA A 32 -4.15 13.90 9.43
CA ALA A 32 -4.93 13.46 8.28
C ALA A 32 -4.89 11.93 8.12
N THR A 33 -3.73 11.31 8.37
CA THR A 33 -3.57 9.84 8.36
C THR A 33 -4.42 9.20 9.46
N ALA A 34 -4.41 9.75 10.67
CA ALA A 34 -5.21 9.24 11.79
C ALA A 34 -6.72 9.32 11.53
N ILE A 35 -7.21 10.42 10.94
CA ILE A 35 -8.63 10.54 10.56
C ILE A 35 -8.99 9.47 9.53
N ARG A 36 -8.14 9.27 8.52
CA ARG A 36 -8.37 8.29 7.46
C ARG A 36 -8.36 6.85 7.99
N THR A 37 -7.48 6.51 8.92
CA THR A 37 -7.42 5.14 9.47
C THR A 37 -8.69 4.78 10.23
N ILE A 38 -9.35 5.75 10.89
CA ILE A 38 -10.66 5.55 11.51
C ILE A 38 -11.71 5.17 10.46
N VAL A 39 -11.75 5.87 9.32
CA VAL A 39 -12.67 5.55 8.22
C VAL A 39 -12.43 4.13 7.69
N ILE A 40 -11.17 3.77 7.48
CA ILE A 40 -10.80 2.42 7.02
C ILE A 40 -11.19 1.34 8.04
N LEU A 41 -10.98 1.60 9.34
CA LEU A 41 -11.37 0.70 10.41
C LEU A 41 -12.86 0.37 10.32
N PHE A 42 -13.73 1.38 10.25
CA PHE A 42 -15.18 1.17 10.18
C PHE A 42 -15.60 0.40 8.92
N VAL A 43 -15.02 0.72 7.76
CA VAL A 43 -15.33 0.02 6.51
C VAL A 43 -14.89 -1.44 6.58
N ALA A 44 -13.64 -1.70 7.00
CA ALA A 44 -13.10 -3.06 7.04
C ALA A 44 -13.81 -3.94 8.07
N TRP A 45 -14.00 -3.44 9.29
CA TRP A 45 -14.69 -4.17 10.35
C TRP A 45 -16.19 -4.32 10.06
N GLY A 46 -16.83 -3.32 9.47
CA GLY A 46 -18.22 -3.41 9.03
C GLY A 46 -18.44 -4.55 8.04
N ILE A 47 -17.53 -4.70 7.06
CA ILE A 47 -17.57 -5.83 6.11
C ILE A 47 -17.33 -7.16 6.81
N ALA A 48 -16.32 -7.25 7.69
CA ALA A 48 -15.99 -8.50 8.40
C ALA A 48 -17.15 -8.97 9.29
N LEU A 49 -17.80 -8.04 10.00
CA LEU A 49 -18.98 -8.30 10.82
C LEU A 49 -20.18 -8.70 9.96
N ALA A 50 -20.47 -7.97 8.89
CA ALA A 50 -21.60 -8.26 8.00
C ALA A 50 -21.48 -9.63 7.32
N ARG A 51 -20.25 -10.10 7.08
CA ARG A 51 -19.97 -11.43 6.51
C ARG A 51 -19.87 -12.53 7.55
N GLY A 52 -19.88 -12.21 8.85
CA GLY A 52 -19.73 -13.19 9.93
C GLY A 52 -18.33 -13.78 10.09
N GLU A 53 -17.32 -13.21 9.43
CA GLU A 53 -15.92 -13.69 9.40
C GLU A 53 -15.21 -13.55 10.75
N VAL A 54 -15.76 -12.72 11.64
CA VAL A 54 -15.26 -12.50 13.01
C VAL A 54 -15.18 -13.81 13.81
N LYS A 55 -16.00 -14.81 13.49
CA LYS A 55 -15.94 -16.13 14.14
C LYS A 55 -14.61 -16.87 13.89
N GLY A 56 -13.99 -16.64 12.73
CA GLY A 56 -12.70 -17.23 12.36
C GLY A 56 -11.51 -16.67 13.15
N MET A 57 -11.67 -15.59 13.92
CA MET A 57 -10.57 -15.04 14.73
C MET A 57 -10.06 -16.02 15.78
N ALA A 58 -10.91 -16.88 16.33
CA ALA A 58 -10.54 -17.88 17.33
C ALA A 58 -9.63 -18.99 16.75
N GLU A 59 -9.66 -19.17 15.43
CA GLU A 59 -8.88 -20.20 14.71
C GLU A 59 -7.52 -19.67 14.24
N LEU A 60 -7.26 -18.36 14.38
CA LEU A 60 -6.02 -17.74 13.91
C LEU A 60 -4.82 -18.18 14.77
N SER A 61 -3.79 -18.69 14.09
CA SER A 61 -2.53 -19.05 14.73
C SER A 61 -1.80 -17.82 15.29
N LYS A 62 -0.93 -18.04 16.30
CA LYS A 62 -0.06 -16.99 16.85
C LYS A 62 0.82 -16.32 15.77
N ASN A 63 1.30 -17.10 14.80
CA ASN A 63 2.11 -16.58 13.70
C ASN A 63 1.28 -15.66 12.81
N THR A 64 0.02 -16.02 12.53
CA THR A 64 -0.89 -15.18 11.76
C THR A 64 -1.09 -13.82 12.43
N TRP A 65 -1.33 -13.80 13.75
CA TRP A 65 -1.44 -12.55 14.51
C TRP A 65 -0.19 -11.69 14.42
N ILE A 66 1.00 -12.29 14.55
CA ILE A 66 2.28 -11.57 14.46
C ILE A 66 2.45 -10.94 13.07
N PHE A 67 2.25 -11.71 11.99
CA PHE A 67 2.42 -11.20 10.63
C PHE A 67 1.35 -10.17 10.25
N LEU A 68 0.11 -10.30 10.74
CA LEU A 68 -0.92 -9.27 10.57
C LEU A 68 -0.56 -7.98 11.31
N GLY A 69 -0.03 -8.09 12.53
CA GLY A 69 0.45 -6.93 13.30
C GLY A 69 1.61 -6.22 12.59
N LEU A 70 2.62 -6.97 12.13
CA LEU A 70 3.75 -6.44 11.38
C LEU A 70 3.31 -5.80 10.05
N SER A 71 2.37 -6.43 9.33
CA SER A 71 1.80 -5.89 8.10
C SER A 71 1.03 -4.59 8.35
N GLY A 72 0.24 -4.53 9.41
CA GLY A 72 -0.46 -3.31 9.83
C GLY A 72 0.50 -2.18 10.18
N LEU A 73 1.57 -2.48 10.92
CA LEU A 73 2.61 -1.50 11.27
C LEU A 73 3.33 -0.99 10.02
N ALA A 74 3.73 -1.89 9.11
CA ALA A 74 4.38 -1.52 7.86
C ALA A 74 3.47 -0.65 6.98
N THR A 75 2.17 -0.96 6.92
CA THR A 75 1.17 -0.16 6.19
C THR A 75 1.02 1.23 6.79
N GLY A 76 0.92 1.34 8.12
CA GLY A 76 0.83 2.62 8.81
C GLY A 76 2.06 3.50 8.57
N LEU A 77 3.26 2.93 8.72
CA LEU A 77 4.52 3.64 8.47
C LEU A 77 4.64 4.08 6.99
N SER A 78 4.29 3.18 6.05
CA SER A 78 4.25 3.50 4.62
C SER A 78 3.39 4.74 4.34
N TRP A 79 2.18 4.79 4.91
CA TRP A 79 1.28 5.94 4.76
C TRP A 79 1.81 7.23 5.36
N ILE A 80 2.38 7.18 6.58
CA ILE A 80 2.97 8.35 7.23
C ILE A 80 4.05 8.97 6.32
N PHE A 81 5.00 8.16 5.83
CA PHE A 81 6.05 8.66 4.94
C PHE A 81 5.51 9.11 3.57
N TYR A 82 4.59 8.34 2.98
CA TYR A 82 4.01 8.66 1.68
C TYR A 82 3.22 9.98 1.68
N TYR A 83 2.36 10.19 2.68
CA TYR A 83 1.56 11.42 2.76
C TYR A 83 2.40 12.64 3.13
N LYS A 84 3.44 12.46 3.95
CA LYS A 84 4.42 13.51 4.21
C LYS A 84 5.17 13.90 2.94
N ALA A 85 5.59 12.92 2.13
CA ALA A 85 6.19 13.18 0.82
C ALA A 85 5.20 13.88 -0.13
N LEU A 86 3.93 13.45 -0.16
CA LEU A 86 2.89 14.11 -0.95
C LEU A 86 2.64 15.54 -0.48
N GLN A 87 2.74 15.85 0.81
CA GLN A 87 2.59 17.22 1.29
C GLN A 87 3.69 18.13 0.70
N MET A 88 4.94 17.66 0.69
CA MET A 88 6.12 18.42 0.22
C MET A 88 6.31 18.44 -1.31
N GLY A 89 5.91 17.38 -2.01
CA GLY A 89 6.21 17.16 -3.42
C GLY A 89 5.00 17.17 -4.36
N LYS A 90 5.25 17.08 -5.67
CA LYS A 90 4.19 16.89 -6.68
C LYS A 90 3.74 15.43 -6.70
N VAL A 91 2.43 15.20 -6.88
CA VAL A 91 1.87 13.84 -7.01
C VAL A 91 2.54 13.08 -8.15
N SER A 92 2.83 13.77 -9.27
CA SER A 92 3.48 13.20 -10.45
C SER A 92 4.92 12.71 -10.21
N GLN A 93 5.58 13.17 -9.14
CA GLN A 93 6.93 12.71 -8.76
C GLN A 93 6.85 11.68 -7.64
N VAL A 94 6.04 11.92 -6.62
CA VAL A 94 5.95 11.07 -5.42
C VAL A 94 5.24 9.74 -5.71
N ALA A 95 4.17 9.75 -6.51
CA ALA A 95 3.41 8.53 -6.79
C ALA A 95 4.22 7.48 -7.59
N PRO A 96 5.05 7.86 -8.59
CA PRO A 96 5.97 6.92 -9.23
C PRO A 96 7.02 6.35 -8.27
N VAL A 97 7.64 7.18 -7.41
CA VAL A 97 8.61 6.70 -6.39
C VAL A 97 7.99 5.62 -5.52
N ASP A 98 6.74 5.81 -5.07
CA ASP A 98 6.00 4.82 -4.29
C ASP A 98 5.85 3.47 -5.03
N LYS A 99 5.80 3.47 -6.38
CA LYS A 99 5.72 2.23 -7.19
C LYS A 99 7.02 1.47 -7.31
N LEU A 100 8.15 2.04 -6.85
CA LEU A 100 9.36 1.24 -6.59
C LEU A 100 9.11 0.15 -5.53
N SER A 101 8.06 0.28 -4.70
CA SER A 101 7.60 -0.80 -3.82
C SER A 101 7.40 -2.12 -4.58
N VAL A 102 6.95 -2.10 -5.83
CA VAL A 102 6.79 -3.32 -6.65
C VAL A 102 8.13 -4.03 -6.85
N ALA A 103 9.16 -3.28 -7.23
CA ALA A 103 10.51 -3.82 -7.42
C ALA A 103 11.09 -4.34 -6.08
N LEU A 104 10.90 -3.57 -4.99
CA LEU A 104 11.33 -3.98 -3.66
C LEU A 104 10.58 -5.25 -3.19
N THR A 105 9.28 -5.35 -3.45
CA THR A 105 8.48 -6.54 -3.11
C THR A 105 8.98 -7.78 -3.84
N ILE A 106 9.35 -7.68 -5.12
CA ILE A 106 9.94 -8.81 -5.87
C ILE A 106 11.26 -9.25 -5.22
N ILE A 107 12.13 -8.31 -4.83
CA ILE A 107 13.39 -8.64 -4.15
C ILE A 107 13.13 -9.29 -2.78
N LEU A 108 12.22 -8.70 -2.00
CA LEU A 108 11.85 -9.21 -0.68
C LEU A 108 11.15 -10.57 -0.78
N SER A 109 10.40 -10.85 -1.84
CA SER A 109 9.75 -12.16 -2.01
C SER A 109 10.78 -13.27 -2.27
N VAL A 110 11.88 -12.99 -2.99
CA VAL A 110 13.01 -13.92 -3.10
C VAL A 110 13.65 -14.18 -1.73
N ILE A 111 13.87 -13.13 -0.93
CA ILE A 111 14.59 -13.25 0.35
C ILE A 111 13.74 -13.96 1.40
N PHE A 112 12.48 -13.53 1.57
CA PHE A 112 11.61 -13.97 2.67
C PHE A 112 10.72 -15.15 2.30
N LEU A 113 10.25 -15.21 1.04
CA LEU A 113 9.36 -16.27 0.56
C LEU A 113 10.08 -17.33 -0.29
N LYS A 114 11.36 -17.12 -0.62
CA LYS A 114 12.18 -18.01 -1.47
C LYS A 114 11.57 -18.26 -2.85
N GLU A 115 10.84 -17.28 -3.36
CA GLU A 115 10.26 -17.33 -4.70
C GLU A 115 11.35 -17.27 -5.78
N THR A 116 11.12 -17.93 -6.91
CA THR A 116 11.99 -17.83 -8.08
C THR A 116 11.56 -16.67 -8.98
N VAL A 117 12.45 -15.72 -9.23
CA VAL A 117 12.18 -14.59 -10.11
C VAL A 117 12.41 -15.01 -11.55
N SER A 118 11.33 -15.01 -12.33
CA SER A 118 11.43 -15.19 -13.78
C SER A 118 12.13 -14.00 -14.44
N LEU A 119 12.77 -14.24 -15.59
CA LEU A 119 13.38 -13.17 -16.39
C LEU A 119 12.36 -12.09 -16.78
N LYS A 120 11.10 -12.48 -17.02
CA LYS A 120 10.00 -11.54 -17.31
C LYS A 120 9.72 -10.61 -16.12
N ALA A 121 9.69 -11.15 -14.90
CA ALA A 121 9.47 -10.36 -13.69
C ALA A 121 10.65 -9.41 -13.44
N ALA A 122 11.89 -9.86 -13.66
CA ALA A 122 13.08 -9.01 -13.54
C ALA A 122 13.07 -7.85 -14.55
N LEU A 123 12.76 -8.14 -15.82
CA LEU A 123 12.64 -7.10 -16.86
C LEU A 123 11.50 -6.12 -16.54
N GLY A 124 10.35 -6.62 -16.08
CA GLY A 124 9.24 -5.78 -15.65
C GLY A 124 9.62 -4.84 -14.50
N ALA A 125 10.32 -5.35 -13.49
CA ALA A 125 10.85 -4.54 -12.38
C ALA A 125 11.82 -3.47 -12.89
N GLY A 126 12.74 -3.84 -13.79
CA GLY A 126 13.66 -2.89 -14.43
C GLY A 126 12.93 -1.76 -15.17
N LEU A 127 11.88 -2.08 -15.93
CA LEU A 127 11.07 -1.08 -16.63
C LEU A 127 10.33 -0.15 -15.66
N ILE A 128 9.80 -0.66 -14.55
CA ILE A 128 9.16 0.15 -13.51
C ILE A 128 10.18 1.12 -12.90
N ILE A 129 11.39 0.64 -12.58
CA ILE A 129 12.46 1.48 -12.02
C ILE A 129 12.85 2.57 -13.02
N CYS A 130 13.15 2.21 -14.27
CA CYS A 130 13.53 3.17 -15.31
C CYS A 130 12.42 4.20 -15.56
N GLY A 131 11.17 3.76 -15.70
CA GLY A 131 10.02 4.66 -15.89
C GLY A 131 9.83 5.59 -14.70
N THR A 132 10.08 5.12 -13.48
CA THR A 132 10.03 5.95 -12.27
C THR A 132 11.11 7.04 -12.30
N LEU A 133 12.35 6.69 -12.65
CA LEU A 133 13.45 7.67 -12.75
C LEU A 133 13.12 8.77 -13.77
N VAL A 134 12.58 8.41 -14.94
CA VAL A 134 12.15 9.36 -15.98
C VAL A 134 11.04 10.31 -15.52
N LEU A 135 10.17 9.88 -14.61
CA LEU A 135 9.07 10.73 -14.11
C LEU A 135 9.51 11.69 -13.00
N ILE A 136 10.60 11.39 -12.30
CA ILE A 136 11.08 12.20 -11.17
C ILE A 136 12.00 13.32 -11.66
N PHE A 137 12.87 13.03 -12.63
CA PHE A 137 13.83 13.95 -13.24
C PHE A 137 13.25 14.67 -14.44
#